data_AF-A0ABD7EJ93-F1
#
_entry.id   AF-A0ABD7EJ93-F1
#
_cell.length_a   1.000
_cell.length_b   1.000
_cell.length_c   1.000
_cell.angle_alpha   90.00
_cell.angle_beta   90.00
_cell.angle_gamma   90.00
#
_symmetry.space_group_name_H-M   'P 1'
#
loop_
_entity.id
_entity.type
_entity.pdbx_description
1 polymer ?
#
loop_
_entity_poly.entity_id
_entity_poly.type
_entity_poly.pdbx_seq_one_letter_code
_entity_poly.pdbx_strand_id
1 'polypeptide(L)' 'MSTQELAAAIKDIAMLRSALAGLIGADTEAELRQMEAIMRTIDITDADRAASINAIHALLATMPAKQGEQTS' A
#
# COMPACT_ATOMS: atom_id res chain seq x y z
N MET A 1 -22.10 12.40 -6.50
CA MET A 1 -21.70 11.23 -5.70
C MET A 1 -22.52 11.24 -4.42
N SER A 2 -23.44 10.30 -4.31
CA SER A 2 -24.24 10.05 -3.12
C SER A 2 -23.35 9.47 -2.00
N THR A 3 -23.80 9.60 -0.75
CA THR A 3 -23.11 9.04 0.41
C THR A 3 -22.95 7.51 0.31
N GLN A 4 -23.87 6.83 -0.38
CA GLN A 4 -23.81 5.39 -0.64
C GLN A 4 -22.72 5.02 -1.64
N GLU A 5 -22.57 5.77 -2.73
CA GLU A 5 -21.47 5.58 -3.70
C GLU A 5 -20.11 5.80 -3.06
N LEU A 6 -20.00 6.78 -2.14
CA LEU A 6 -18.77 7.01 -1.37
C LEU A 6 -18.43 5.85 -0.44
N ALA A 7 -19.41 5.33 0.29
CA ALA A 7 -19.20 4.17 1.17
C ALA A 7 -18.76 2.93 0.39
N ALA A 8 -19.36 2.67 -0.78
CA ALA A 8 -18.96 1.57 -1.66
C ALA A 8 -17.51 1.73 -2.14
N ALA A 9 -17.14 2.92 -2.62
CA ALA A 9 -15.78 3.18 -3.08
C ALA A 9 -14.72 3.00 -1.97
N ILE A 10 -15.01 3.44 -0.73
CA ILE A 10 -14.11 3.24 0.41
C ILE A 10 -13.92 1.75 0.71
N LYS A 11 -14.99 0.95 0.65
CA LYS A 11 -14.93 -0.50 0.86
C LYS A 11 -14.07 -1.18 -0.22
N ASP A 12 -14.26 -0.79 -1.48
CA ASP A 12 -13.49 -1.35 -2.60
C ASP A 12 -12.00 -1.00 -2.49
N ILE A 13 -11.69 0.24 -2.09
CA ILE A 13 -10.30 0.66 -1.82
C ILE A 13 -9.69 -0.18 -0.69
N ALA A 14 -10.41 -0.41 0.40
CA ALA A 14 -9.93 -1.23 1.50
C ALA A 14 -9.68 -2.69 1.07
N MET A 15 -10.57 -3.26 0.26
CA MET A 15 -10.42 -4.62 -0.29
C MET A 15 -9.19 -4.71 -1.21
N LEU A 16 -9.04 -3.77 -2.14
CA LEU A 16 -7.89 -3.73 -3.05
C LEU A 16 -6.57 -3.56 -2.31
N ARG A 17 -6.55 -2.69 -1.29
CA ARG A 17 -5.38 -2.50 -0.43
C ARG A 17 -4.99 -3.80 0.27
N SER A 18 -5.95 -4.52 0.85
CA SER A 18 -5.70 -5.80 1.53
C SER A 18 -5.15 -6.87 0.57
N ALA A 19 -5.73 -6.98 -0.63
CA ALA A 19 -5.24 -7.91 -1.65
C ALA A 19 -3.80 -7.58 -2.08
N LEU A 20 -3.49 -6.29 -2.24
CA LEU A 20 -2.16 -5.82 -2.64
C LEU A 20 -1.12 -6.04 -1.53
N ALA A 21 -1.47 -5.76 -0.27
CA ALA A 21 -0.63 -6.05 0.90
C ALA A 21 -0.32 -7.56 1.00
N GLY A 22 -1.32 -8.42 0.77
CA GLY A 22 -1.14 -9.87 0.71
C GLY A 22 -0.23 -10.35 -0.42
N LEU A 23 -0.29 -9.71 -1.60
CA LEU A 23 0.59 -10.02 -2.72
C LEU A 23 2.05 -9.62 -2.45
N ILE A 24 2.26 -8.46 -1.83
CA ILE A 24 3.61 -7.96 -1.47
C ILE A 24 4.17 -8.68 -0.25
N GLY A 25 3.30 -9.18 0.65
CA GLY A 25 3.70 -9.82 1.90
C GLY A 25 4.09 -8.82 2.99
N ALA A 26 3.55 -7.60 2.95
CA ALA A 26 3.83 -6.53 3.91
C ALA A 26 2.57 -5.68 4.16
N ASP A 27 2.30 -5.34 5.43
CA ASP A 27 1.08 -4.60 5.82
C ASP A 27 1.41 -3.29 6.57
N THR A 28 2.56 -3.24 7.25
CA THR A 28 2.99 -2.04 7.98
C THR A 28 3.87 -1.12 7.14
N GLU A 29 3.90 0.17 7.50
CA GLU A 29 4.79 1.16 6.84
C GLU A 29 6.26 0.71 6.89
N ALA A 30 6.69 0.14 8.01
CA ALA A 30 8.06 -0.32 8.22
C ALA A 30 8.39 -1.53 7.33
N GLU A 31 7.50 -2.52 7.26
CA GLU A 31 7.66 -3.69 6.37
C GLU A 31 7.67 -3.27 4.90
N LEU A 32 6.78 -2.36 4.50
CA LEU A 32 6.73 -1.84 3.13
C LEU A 32 8.03 -1.14 2.72
N ARG A 33 8.57 -0.28 3.60
CA ARG A 33 9.86 0.39 3.36
C ARG A 33 11.04 -0.60 3.32
N GLN A 34 11.01 -1.63 4.17
CA GLN A 34 12.00 -2.69 4.14
C GLN A 34 11.91 -3.48 2.82
N MET A 35 10.69 -3.82 2.39
CA MET A 35 10.45 -4.53 1.13
C MET A 35 10.92 -3.70 -0.06
N GLU A 36 10.72 -2.39 -0.06
CA GLU A 36 11.23 -1.50 -1.12
C GLU A 36 12.77 -1.56 -1.21
N ALA A 37 13.46 -1.55 -0.08
CA ALA A 37 14.92 -1.68 -0.04
C ALA A 37 15.40 -3.04 -0.57
N ILE A 38 14.69 -4.12 -0.24
CA ILE A 38 14.96 -5.46 -0.76
C ILE A 38 14.73 -5.49 -2.28
N MET A 39 13.59 -4.99 -2.75
CA MET A 39 13.24 -4.96 -4.17
C MET A 39 14.20 -4.12 -5.00
N ARG A 40 14.94 -3.15 -4.42
CA ARG A 40 15.99 -2.40 -5.12
C ARG A 40 17.31 -3.16 -5.26
N THR A 41 17.54 -4.18 -4.45
CA THR A 41 18.85 -4.86 -4.36
C THR A 41 18.80 -6.30 -4.85
N ILE A 42 17.64 -6.95 -4.81
CA ILE A 42 17.45 -8.31 -5.31
C ILE A 42 17.64 -8.38 -6.83
N ASP A 43 18.20 -9.48 -7.32
CA ASP A 43 18.35 -9.74 -8.74
C ASP A 43 17.04 -10.35 -9.30
N ILE A 44 16.28 -9.51 -10.01
CA ILE A 44 14.99 -9.81 -10.64
C ILE A 44 14.87 -8.96 -11.91
N THR A 45 13.91 -9.30 -12.77
CA THR A 45 13.64 -8.51 -13.97
C THR A 45 13.24 -7.07 -13.61
N ASP A 46 13.58 -6.12 -14.46
CA ASP A 46 13.20 -4.71 -14.24
C ASP A 46 11.68 -4.52 -14.21
N ALA A 47 10.94 -5.34 -14.95
CA ALA A 47 9.48 -5.32 -14.98
C ALA A 47 8.89 -5.73 -13.62
N ASP A 48 9.36 -6.84 -13.05
CA ASP A 48 8.90 -7.31 -11.74
C ASP A 48 9.28 -6.31 -10.64
N ARG A 49 10.52 -5.78 -10.71
CA ARG A 49 11.00 -4.74 -9.78
C ARG A 49 10.11 -3.50 -9.81
N ALA A 50 9.84 -2.98 -11.00
CA ALA A 50 9.00 -1.79 -11.16
C ALA A 50 7.58 -2.06 -10.65
N ALA A 51 7.00 -3.22 -10.96
CA ALA A 51 5.67 -3.61 -10.49
C ALA A 51 5.61 -3.67 -8.95
N SER A 52 6.58 -4.32 -8.30
CA SER A 52 6.64 -4.42 -6.84
C SER A 52 6.85 -3.05 -6.18
N ILE A 53 7.75 -2.21 -6.70
CA ILE A 53 7.98 -0.86 -6.16
C ILE A 53 6.72 0.02 -6.29
N ASN A 54 6.04 -0.03 -7.44
CA ASN A 54 4.81 0.73 -7.66
C ASN A 54 3.69 0.28 -6.71
N ALA A 55 3.56 -1.03 -6.48
CA ALA A 55 2.63 -1.59 -5.51
C ALA A 55 2.92 -1.10 -4.09
N ILE A 56 4.20 -1.09 -3.68
CA ILE A 56 4.63 -0.58 -2.38
C ILE A 56 4.31 0.91 -2.24
N HIS A 57 4.58 1.72 -3.26
CA HIS A 57 4.23 3.14 -3.25
C HIS A 57 2.73 3.38 -3.15
N ALA A 58 1.91 2.59 -3.84
CA ALA A 58 0.45 2.64 -3.72
C ALA A 58 -0.03 2.29 -2.30
N LEU A 59 0.58 1.27 -1.68
CA LEU A 59 0.29 0.89 -0.29
C LEU A 59 0.72 1.98 0.70
N LEU A 60 1.87 2.62 0.50
CA LEU A 60 2.30 3.73 1.37
C LEU A 60 1.38 4.95 1.24
N ALA A 61 0.99 5.32 0.01
CA ALA A 61 0.14 6.48 -0.25
C ALA A 61 -1.29 6.33 0.29
N THR A 62 -1.78 5.09 0.40
CA THR A 62 -3.14 4.77 0.85
C THR A 62 -3.19 4.30 2.31
N MET A 63 -2.10 4.45 3.07
CA MET A 63 -2.11 4.09 4.48
C MET A 63 -3.14 4.92 5.22
N PRO A 64 -3.94 4.31 6.13
CA PRO A 64 -4.76 5.09 7.02
C PRO A 64 -3.84 6.03 7.82
N ALA A 65 -4.17 7.32 7.85
CA ALA A 65 -3.45 8.27 8.69
C ALA A 65 -3.41 7.70 10.12
N LYS A 66 -2.23 7.68 10.74
CA LYS A 66 -2.11 7.28 12.14
C LYS A 66 -3.09 8.14 12.95
N GLN A 67 -4.16 7.55 13.47
CA GLN A 67 -5.04 8.22 14.43
C GLN A 67 -4.18 8.53 15.67
N GLY A 68 -3.62 9.75 15.75
CA GLY A 68 -2.69 10.09 16.83
C GLY A 68 -1.93 11.40 16.74
N GLU A 69 -2.01 12.17 15.65
CA GLU A 69 -1.42 13.54 15.60
C GLU A 69 -2.51 14.60 15.44
N GLN A 70 -3.41 14.64 16.42
CA GLN A 70 -4.11 15.88 16.78
C GLN A 70 -3.31 16.53 17.93
N THR A 71 -2.45 17.47 17.54
CA THR A 71 -2.04 18.67 18.28
C THR A 71 -2.24 18.67 19.81
N SER A 72 -1.14 18.75 20.55
CA SER A 72 -1.08 19.44 21.85
C SER A 72 0.12 20.38 21.85
#